data_AF-A0A2R6NRP1-F1
#
_entry.id   AF-A0A2R6NRP1-F1
#
_cell.length_a   1.000
_cell.length_b   1.000
_cell.length_c   1.000
_cell.angle_alpha   90.00
_cell.angle_beta   90.00
_cell.angle_gamma   90.00
#
_symmetry.space_group_name_H-M   'P 1'
#
loop_
_entity.id
_entity.type
_entity.pdbx_description
1 polymer ?
#
loop_
_entity_poly.entity_id
_entity_poly.type
_entity_poly.pdbx_seq_one_letter_code
_entity_poly.pdbx_strand_id
1 'polypeptide(L)'
;CTAFTFLRVDYESVVSWKTVTDLPRCNPMFHGVPRYDGIIVNVAGDVKLFAKLIFLFCYSFGENQYPLALIQMLDQPLDRNRDIQVDVDLDFYRVRAKPRRSCEFIPIRSIVRGALLYDDPGNAGESLVVDTIDTDMFLRLKELSMERGQS
;
A
#
# COMPACT_ATOMS: atom_id res chain seq x y z
N CYS A 1 17.54 13.33 -12.28
CA CYS A 1 16.65 12.50 -11.44
C CYS A 1 16.66 13.12 -10.05
N THR A 2 15.51 13.59 -9.58
CA THR A 2 15.36 14.17 -8.23
C THR A 2 14.61 13.17 -7.36
N ALA A 3 15.15 12.82 -6.20
CA ALA A 3 14.55 11.88 -5.27
C ALA A 3 13.73 12.61 -4.19
N PHE A 4 12.66 11.97 -3.71
CA PHE A 4 11.76 12.52 -2.69
C PHE A 4 11.57 11.51 -1.54
N THR A 5 11.22 12.00 -0.35
CA THR A 5 11.05 11.18 0.86
C THR A 5 9.60 11.00 1.28
N PHE A 6 8.69 11.78 0.71
CA PHE A 6 7.25 11.69 0.93
C PHE A 6 6.49 12.06 -0.34
N LEU A 7 5.26 11.59 -0.44
CA LEU A 7 4.31 11.92 -1.50
C LEU A 7 3.06 12.52 -0.86
N ARG A 8 2.51 13.57 -1.48
CA ARG A 8 1.17 14.06 -1.15
C ARG A 8 0.15 13.36 -2.05
N VAL A 9 -0.79 12.66 -1.43
CA VAL A 9 -1.85 11.93 -2.14
C VAL A 9 -3.18 12.52 -1.72
N ASP A 10 -3.81 13.27 -2.62
CA ASP A 10 -5.16 13.78 -2.42
C ASP A 10 -6.16 12.76 -3.00
N TYR A 11 -7.13 12.32 -2.20
CA TYR A 11 -8.12 11.31 -2.59
C TYR A 11 -9.52 11.71 -2.11
N GLU A 12 -10.54 11.22 -2.80
CA GLU A 12 -11.93 11.37 -2.35
C GLU A 12 -12.27 10.27 -1.34
N SER A 13 -12.72 10.68 -0.16
CA SER A 13 -13.18 9.73 0.85
C SER A 13 -14.51 9.09 0.44
N VAL A 14 -14.59 7.77 0.55
CA VAL A 14 -15.83 7.00 0.32
C VAL A 14 -16.85 7.16 1.45
N VAL A 15 -16.45 7.74 2.59
CA VAL A 15 -17.32 8.00 3.76
C VAL A 15 -17.93 9.39 3.72
N SER A 16 -17.20 10.38 3.20
CA SER A 16 -17.59 11.79 3.31
C SER A 16 -17.71 12.51 1.98
N TRP A 17 -17.26 11.89 0.88
CA TRP A 17 -17.20 12.50 -0.46
C TRP A 17 -16.41 13.82 -0.48
N LYS A 18 -15.47 13.95 0.46
CA LYS A 18 -14.58 15.09 0.59
C LYS A 18 -13.17 14.68 0.20
N THR A 19 -12.41 15.63 -0.33
CA THR A 19 -10.99 15.46 -0.55
C THR A 19 -10.26 15.39 0.79
N VAL A 20 -9.50 14.32 0.98
CA VAL A 20 -8.60 14.08 2.12
C VAL A 20 -7.19 13.92 1.57
N THR A 21 -6.18 14.21 2.38
CA THR A 21 -4.77 14.14 1.98
C THR A 21 -4.01 13.17 2.87
N ASP A 22 -3.39 12.16 2.25
CA ASP A 22 -2.40 11.30 2.87
C ASP A 22 -0.97 11.75 2.51
N LEU A 23 -0.02 11.52 3.43
CA LEU A 23 1.39 11.85 3.26
C LEU A 23 2.32 10.63 3.44
N PRO A 24 2.19 9.57 2.61
CA PRO A 24 3.04 8.38 2.72
C PRO A 24 4.52 8.72 2.51
N ARG A 25 5.37 8.08 3.33
CA ARG A 25 6.82 8.29 3.36
C ARG A 25 7.60 7.04 2.92
N CYS A 26 8.76 7.27 2.34
CA CYS A 26 9.70 6.23 1.91
C CYS A 26 11.14 6.58 2.31
N ASN A 27 11.36 6.77 3.61
CA ASN A 27 12.66 7.20 4.12
C ASN A 27 13.57 5.98 4.34
N PRO A 28 14.69 5.85 3.60
CA PRO A 28 15.61 4.72 3.79
C PRO A 28 16.36 4.77 5.14
N MET A 29 16.36 5.90 5.85
CA MET A 29 17.05 6.08 7.12
C MET A 29 16.20 6.88 8.11
N PHE A 30 15.15 6.25 8.63
CA PHE A 30 14.29 6.80 9.66
C PHE A 30 14.68 6.21 11.04
N HIS A 31 15.32 7.01 11.89
CA HIS A 31 15.88 6.54 13.17
C HIS A 31 16.80 5.31 13.05
N GLY A 32 17.56 5.23 11.95
CA GLY A 32 18.49 4.11 11.70
C GLY A 32 17.86 2.89 11.03
N VAL A 33 16.55 2.91 10.74
CA VAL A 33 15.83 1.81 10.06
C VAL A 33 15.04 2.37 8.87
N PRO A 34 14.93 1.65 7.73
CA PRO A 34 14.06 2.08 6.64
C PRO A 34 12.59 2.15 7.07
N ARG A 35 11.91 3.22 6.69
CA ARG A 35 10.46 3.39 6.85
C ARG A 35 9.81 3.46 5.46
N TYR A 36 9.04 2.44 5.14
CA TYR A 36 8.26 2.34 3.91
C TYR A 36 6.78 2.27 4.29
N ASP A 37 6.08 3.39 4.14
CA ASP A 37 4.66 3.46 4.47
C ASP A 37 3.82 2.63 3.47
N GLY A 38 2.69 2.11 3.94
CA GLY A 38 1.73 1.40 3.11
C GLY A 38 0.95 2.35 2.21
N ILE A 39 0.55 1.84 1.05
CA ILE A 39 -0.28 2.55 0.07
C ILE A 39 -1.26 1.57 -0.58
N ILE A 40 -2.38 2.11 -1.07
CA ILE A 40 -3.26 1.42 -2.02
C ILE A 40 -2.89 1.91 -3.42
N VAL A 41 -2.69 0.97 -4.34
CA VAL A 41 -2.43 1.24 -5.76
C VAL A 41 -3.55 0.68 -6.61
N ASN A 42 -3.88 1.41 -7.67
CA ASN A 42 -4.77 0.95 -8.72
C ASN A 42 -3.93 0.34 -9.85
N VAL A 43 -4.15 -0.95 -10.13
CA VAL A 43 -3.47 -1.68 -11.21
C VAL A 43 -4.41 -1.87 -12.41
N ALA A 44 -3.94 -2.60 -13.43
CA ALA A 44 -4.77 -2.86 -14.61
C ALA A 44 -6.09 -3.55 -14.24
N GLY A 45 -7.19 -3.10 -14.85
CA GLY A 45 -8.53 -3.62 -14.58
C GLY A 45 -9.24 -2.98 -13.38
N ASP A 46 -8.77 -1.83 -12.90
CA ASP A 46 -9.30 -1.10 -11.74
C ASP A 46 -9.18 -1.87 -10.41
N VAL A 47 -8.29 -2.86 -10.37
CA VAL A 47 -8.04 -3.69 -9.18
C VAL A 47 -7.19 -2.90 -8.20
N LYS A 48 -7.66 -2.80 -6.96
CA LYS A 48 -6.97 -2.10 -5.88
C LYS A 48 -6.12 -3.10 -5.09
N LEU A 49 -4.84 -2.80 -4.90
CA LEU A 49 -3.92 -3.67 -4.16
C LEU A 49 -3.10 -2.87 -3.15
N PHE A 50 -2.68 -3.55 -2.08
CA PHE A 50 -1.76 -2.96 -1.12
C PHE A 50 -0.31 -3.09 -1.61
N ALA A 51 0.48 -2.06 -1.36
CA ALA A 51 1.92 -2.06 -1.57
C ALA A 51 2.64 -1.26 -0.49
N LYS A 52 3.96 -1.45 -0.37
CA LYS A 52 4.84 -0.55 0.38
C LYS A 52 5.51 0.44 -0.58
N LEU A 53 5.52 1.72 -0.21
CA LEU A 53 6.19 2.77 -0.95
C LEU A 53 7.69 2.74 -0.64
N ILE A 54 8.49 2.34 -1.61
CA ILE A 54 9.92 2.11 -1.40
C ILE A 54 10.75 3.34 -1.72
N PHE A 55 10.46 4.00 -2.84
CA PHE A 55 11.25 5.11 -3.34
C PHE A 55 10.43 5.99 -4.26
N LEU A 56 10.67 7.30 -4.21
CA LEU A 56 10.02 8.29 -5.07
C LEU A 56 11.08 9.06 -5.84
N PHE A 57 10.87 9.23 -7.14
CA PHE A 57 11.75 10.03 -7.96
C PHE A 57 11.00 10.65 -9.13
N CYS A 58 11.55 11.75 -9.63
CA CYS A 58 11.12 12.34 -10.87
C CYS A 58 12.23 12.20 -11.93
N TYR A 59 11.86 11.61 -13.06
CA TYR A 59 12.68 11.57 -14.26
C TYR A 59 12.21 12.65 -15.24
N SER A 60 13.15 13.37 -15.83
CA SER A 60 12.85 14.42 -16.81
C SER A 60 13.33 13.97 -18.19
N PHE A 61 12.46 14.13 -19.19
CA PHE A 61 12.80 13.85 -20.58
C PHE A 61 12.25 14.97 -21.47
N GLY A 62 13.16 15.72 -22.10
CA GLY A 62 12.82 17.02 -22.69
C GLY A 62 12.30 17.97 -21.61
N GLU A 63 11.14 18.59 -21.89
CA GLU A 63 10.45 19.49 -20.95
C GLU A 63 9.47 18.75 -20.02
N ASN A 64 9.29 17.45 -20.21
CA ASN A 64 8.31 16.66 -19.46
C ASN A 64 8.93 16.08 -18.19
N GLN A 65 8.14 16.09 -17.11
CA GLN A 65 8.45 15.45 -15.83
C GLN A 65 7.59 14.22 -15.62
N TYR A 66 8.24 13.11 -15.27
CA TYR A 66 7.62 11.81 -15.03
C TYR A 66 7.87 11.42 -13.58
N PRO A 67 6.95 11.79 -12.66
CA PRO A 67 7.02 11.33 -11.29
C PRO A 67 6.65 9.84 -11.20
N LEU A 68 7.57 9.06 -10.66
CA LEU A 68 7.49 7.61 -10.54
C LEU A 68 7.74 7.18 -9.09
N ALA A 69 7.13 6.06 -8.72
CA ALA A 69 7.36 5.39 -7.46
C ALA A 69 7.90 3.98 -7.73
N LEU A 70 8.89 3.56 -6.94
CA LEU A 70 9.21 2.14 -6.77
C LEU A 70 8.35 1.62 -5.63
N ILE A 71 7.63 0.53 -5.86
CA ILE A 71 6.73 -0.08 -4.88
C ILE A 71 7.04 -1.56 -4.70
N GLN A 72 6.72 -2.08 -3.53
CA GLN A 72 6.73 -3.52 -3.25
C GLN A 72 5.29 -3.99 -3.03
N MET A 73 4.75 -4.76 -3.99
CA MET A 73 3.38 -5.27 -3.91
C MET A 73 3.22 -6.25 -2.73
N LEU A 74 2.03 -6.21 -2.11
CA LEU A 74 1.64 -7.04 -0.96
C LEU A 74 0.58 -8.11 -1.35
N ASP A 75 0.72 -8.69 -2.54
CA ASP A 75 -0.20 -9.67 -3.15
C ASP A 75 0.38 -11.10 -3.18
N GLN A 76 1.47 -11.36 -2.46
CA GLN A 76 2.00 -12.71 -2.34
C GLN A 76 0.99 -13.60 -1.58
N PRO A 77 0.71 -14.85 -2.02
CA PRO A 77 -0.15 -15.75 -1.29
C PRO A 77 0.34 -16.00 0.14
N LEU A 78 -0.61 -16.00 1.08
CA LEU A 78 -0.37 -16.39 2.48
C LEU A 78 -0.19 -17.91 2.58
N ASP A 79 0.59 -18.37 3.54
CA ASP A 79 0.77 -19.81 3.77
C ASP A 79 -0.51 -20.39 4.36
N ARG A 80 -1.10 -21.38 3.68
CA ARG A 80 -2.40 -21.97 4.02
C ARG A 80 -2.44 -22.73 5.36
N ASN A 81 -1.28 -22.96 6.00
CA ASN A 81 -1.16 -23.78 7.20
C ASN A 81 -1.13 -22.97 8.52
N ARG A 82 -1.24 -21.65 8.44
CA ARG A 82 -1.05 -20.74 9.58
C ARG A 82 -2.35 -19.98 9.82
N ASP A 83 -2.75 -19.84 11.09
CA ASP A 83 -3.69 -18.89 11.72
C ASP A 83 -4.81 -18.22 10.89
N ILE A 84 -5.23 -18.79 9.76
CA ILE A 84 -6.34 -18.31 8.93
C ILE A 84 -7.60 -18.25 9.78
N GLN A 85 -7.78 -19.20 10.69
CA GLN A 85 -8.93 -19.18 11.59
C GLN A 85 -8.90 -17.98 12.53
N VAL A 86 -7.74 -17.61 13.08
CA VAL A 86 -7.61 -16.44 13.96
C VAL A 86 -7.85 -15.15 13.18
N ASP A 87 -7.30 -15.05 11.96
CA ASP A 87 -7.53 -13.91 11.10
C ASP A 87 -9.01 -13.78 10.72
N VAL A 88 -9.70 -14.89 10.44
CA VAL A 88 -11.14 -14.91 10.15
C VAL A 88 -11.96 -14.55 11.40
N ASP A 89 -11.63 -15.11 12.55
CA ASP A 89 -12.37 -14.90 13.80
C ASP A 89 -12.25 -13.46 14.31
N LEU A 90 -11.13 -12.80 14.01
CA LEU A 90 -10.85 -11.42 14.41
C LEU A 90 -11.06 -10.39 13.29
N ASP A 91 -11.54 -10.83 12.11
CA ASP A 91 -11.72 -10.01 10.91
C ASP A 91 -10.44 -9.26 10.49
N PHE A 92 -9.28 -9.90 10.67
CA PHE A 92 -7.99 -9.35 10.28
C PHE A 92 -7.73 -9.55 8.78
N TYR A 93 -7.35 -8.45 8.13
CA TYR A 93 -6.90 -8.50 6.75
C TYR A 93 -5.38 -8.51 6.67
N ARG A 94 -4.83 -9.70 6.41
CA ARG A 94 -3.40 -9.92 6.28
C ARG A 94 -2.94 -9.83 4.82
N VAL A 95 -1.81 -9.17 4.61
CA VAL A 95 -1.17 -9.02 3.31
C VAL A 95 0.29 -9.45 3.40
N ARG A 96 0.86 -9.94 2.29
CA ARG A 96 2.24 -10.44 2.27
C ARG A 96 3.00 -9.87 1.09
N ALA A 97 4.17 -9.34 1.39
CA ALA A 97 5.06 -8.73 0.44
C ALA A 97 5.62 -9.75 -0.54
N LYS A 98 5.62 -9.40 -1.83
CA LYS A 98 6.49 -10.07 -2.80
C LYS A 98 7.96 -9.88 -2.42
N PRO A 99 8.88 -10.75 -2.86
CA PRO A 99 10.31 -10.57 -2.62
C PRO A 99 10.82 -9.18 -3.02
N ARG A 100 11.77 -8.61 -2.26
CA ARG A 100 12.25 -7.23 -2.52
C ARG A 100 12.79 -7.00 -3.94
N ARG A 101 13.30 -8.06 -4.58
CA ARG A 101 13.79 -8.05 -5.96
C ARG A 101 12.70 -7.87 -7.03
N SER A 102 11.43 -8.12 -6.70
CA SER A 102 10.28 -7.94 -7.59
C SER A 102 9.53 -6.65 -7.29
N CYS A 103 10.24 -5.61 -6.88
CA CYS A 103 9.65 -4.28 -6.80
C CYS A 103 9.40 -3.74 -8.21
N GLU A 104 8.35 -2.94 -8.35
CA GLU A 104 7.85 -2.47 -9.63
C GLU A 104 7.81 -0.94 -9.65
N PHE A 105 8.05 -0.36 -10.82
CA PHE A 105 7.90 1.08 -11.01
C PHE A 105 6.48 1.39 -11.48
N ILE A 106 5.82 2.33 -10.81
CA ILE A 106 4.50 2.83 -11.18
C ILE A 106 4.51 4.36 -11.34
N PRO A 107 3.66 4.92 -12.20
CA PRO A 107 3.32 6.34 -12.12
C PRO A 107 2.72 6.68 -10.76
N ILE A 108 3.10 7.80 -10.14
CA ILE A 108 2.53 8.18 -8.83
C ILE A 108 1.00 8.34 -8.87
N ARG A 109 0.43 8.65 -10.05
CA ARG A 109 -1.02 8.77 -10.27
C ARG A 109 -1.77 7.45 -10.09
N SER A 110 -1.08 6.31 -10.09
CA SER A 110 -1.66 5.00 -9.80
C SER A 110 -1.82 4.78 -8.29
N ILE A 111 -1.24 5.64 -7.45
CA ILE A 111 -1.41 5.56 -6.00
C ILE A 111 -2.75 6.22 -5.64
N VAL A 112 -3.64 5.44 -5.05
CA VAL A 112 -4.99 5.88 -4.67
C VAL A 112 -4.94 6.64 -3.36
N ARG A 113 -4.29 6.08 -2.34
CA ARG A 113 -4.16 6.67 -1.00
C ARG A 113 -3.09 5.97 -0.16
N GLY A 114 -2.78 6.52 1.00
CA GLY A 114 -1.97 5.84 2.02
C GLY A 114 -2.75 4.72 2.73
N ALA A 115 -2.02 3.79 3.33
CA ALA A 115 -2.59 2.72 4.14
C ALA A 115 -1.74 2.50 5.39
N LEU A 116 -2.38 2.41 6.55
CA LEU A 116 -1.70 2.04 7.78
C LEU A 116 -1.52 0.52 7.82
N LEU A 117 -0.26 0.09 7.81
CA LEU A 117 0.12 -1.31 7.88
C LEU A 117 0.94 -1.53 9.15
N TYR A 118 0.63 -2.63 9.85
CA TYR A 118 1.43 -3.10 10.97
C TYR A 118 2.22 -4.34 10.56
N ASP A 119 3.54 -4.25 10.53
CA ASP A 119 4.40 -5.37 10.18
C ASP A 119 4.38 -6.44 11.29
N ASP A 120 4.16 -7.69 10.89
CA ASP A 120 4.16 -8.81 11.84
C ASP A 120 5.61 -9.10 12.28
N PRO A 121 5.94 -8.91 13.58
CA PRO A 121 7.30 -9.11 14.07
C PRO A 121 7.75 -10.57 14.01
N GLY A 122 6.80 -11.53 14.00
CA GLY A 122 7.12 -12.95 13.88
C GLY A 122 7.32 -13.39 12.43
N ASN A 123 6.83 -12.61 11.45
CA ASN A 123 6.69 -13.06 10.07
C ASN A 123 7.16 -11.99 9.08
N ALA A 124 8.44 -12.08 8.73
CA ALA A 124 9.06 -11.13 7.83
C ALA A 124 8.32 -11.04 6.50
N GLY A 125 7.85 -9.84 6.17
CA GLY A 125 7.12 -9.56 4.93
C GLY A 125 5.61 -9.68 5.03
N GLU A 126 5.06 -10.11 6.17
CA GLU A 126 3.62 -10.01 6.43
C GLU A 126 3.28 -8.72 7.16
N SER A 127 2.14 -8.15 6.81
CA SER A 127 1.58 -6.98 7.48
C SER A 127 0.08 -7.17 7.67
N LEU A 128 -0.44 -6.62 8.77
CA LEU A 128 -1.87 -6.45 9.00
C LEU A 128 -2.29 -5.06 8.52
N VAL A 129 -3.40 -5.00 7.79
CA VAL A 129 -4.03 -3.72 7.44
C VAL A 129 -4.80 -3.21 8.65
N VAL A 130 -4.53 -1.98 9.06
CA VAL A 130 -5.22 -1.33 10.19
C VAL A 130 -6.36 -0.48 9.65
N ASP A 131 -7.60 -0.90 9.89
CA ASP A 131 -8.83 -0.26 9.42
C ASP A 131 -9.69 0.31 10.57
N THR A 132 -9.43 -0.09 11.81
CA THR A 132 -10.24 0.28 12.98
C THR A 132 -10.23 1.77 13.35
N ILE A 133 -9.20 2.50 12.96
CA ILE A 133 -9.05 3.95 13.22
C ILE A 133 -9.40 4.82 12.00
N ASP A 134 -9.66 4.18 10.86
CA ASP A 134 -9.91 4.85 9.59
C ASP A 134 -11.15 4.23 8.93
N THR A 135 -12.30 4.85 9.16
CA THR A 135 -13.60 4.43 8.59
C THR A 135 -13.55 4.33 7.06
N ASP A 136 -12.75 5.16 6.38
CA ASP A 136 -12.59 5.10 4.93
C ASP A 136 -11.85 3.83 4.51
N MET A 137 -10.81 3.46 5.26
CA MET A 137 -10.09 2.20 5.04
C MET A 137 -11.00 0.99 5.28
N PHE A 138 -11.81 1.01 6.35
CA PHE A 138 -12.76 -0.07 6.65
C PHE A 138 -13.72 -0.35 5.48
N LEU A 139 -14.30 0.71 4.89
CA LEU A 139 -15.21 0.54 3.74
C LEU A 139 -14.49 0.02 2.50
N ARG A 140 -13.27 0.50 2.23
CA ARG A 140 -12.45 0.01 1.11
C ARG A 140 -12.03 -1.45 1.30
N LEU A 141 -11.73 -1.85 2.52
CA LEU A 141 -11.36 -3.22 2.84
C LEU A 141 -12.52 -4.19 2.62
N LYS A 142 -13.75 -3.76 2.95
CA LYS A 142 -14.97 -4.52 2.62
C LYS A 142 -15.18 -4.70 1.13
N GLU A 143 -14.90 -3.68 0.33
CA GLU A 143 -14.95 -3.78 -1.14
C GLU A 143 -13.89 -4.79 -1.64
N LEU A 144 -12.65 -4.66 -1.17
CA LEU A 144 -11.52 -5.53 -1.51
C LEU A 144 -11.73 -7.00 -1.11
N SER A 145 -12.34 -7.25 0.06
CA SER A 145 -12.62 -8.61 0.52
C SER A 145 -13.74 -9.26 -0.28
N MET A 146 -14.76 -8.49 -0.70
CA MET A 146 -15.81 -8.97 -1.60
C MET A 146 -15.24 -9.34 -2.98
N GLU A 147 -14.30 -8.56 -3.52
CA GLU A 147 -13.63 -8.84 -4.80
C GLU A 147 -12.80 -10.13 -4.75
N ARG A 148 -12.15 -10.45 -3.61
CA ARG A 148 -11.39 -11.70 -3.43
C ARG A 148 -12.27 -12.95 -3.26
N GLY A 149 -13.51 -12.80 -2.81
CA GLY A 149 -14.44 -13.92 -2.58
C GLY A 149 -15.13 -14.43 -3.85
N GLN A 150 -14.96 -13.77 -5.00
CA GLN A 150 -15.61 -14.12 -6.26
C GLN A 150 -14.70 -14.85 -7.26
N SER A 151 -13.46 -15.21 -6.87
CA SER A 151 -12.47 -15.92 -7.71
C SER A 151 -12.33 -17.39 -7.38
#